data_AF-A0A1F9VFV7-F1
#
_entry.id   AF-A0A1F9VFV7-F1
#
_cell.length_a   1.000
_cell.length_b   1.000
_cell.length_c   1.000
_cell.angle_alpha   90.00
_cell.angle_beta   90.00
_cell.angle_gamma   90.00
#
_symmetry.space_group_name_H-M   'P 1'
#
loop_
_entity.id
_entity.type
_entity.pdbx_description
1 polymer ?
#
loop_
_entity_poly.entity_id
_entity_poly.type
_entity_poly.pdbx_seq_one_letter_code
_entity_poly.pdbx_strand_id
1 'polypeptide(L)'
;METARRVFTVSEVNSQVHDLLEASFPEVWVEGEVSNCKTYPSGHTYLSLKDEKSQVRAVLFKGACLALKFKLQDGLKVLARCRVTSYEARGELQLILSAMEPREKGALQLALEQLKAKLRAEGLFDESRKKPLPPYPKAVGVVTSGSGAAVRDIINVLARRWPGLEIRVWPVRVQGEGASSEIAAAVRGFNALAPDTDVLLVGRGGGSIEDLWAFNEEAVARAISGSAIPVVSCVGHETDWTVADLVADLRAPTPSAAAELAAPQKAAVQDRIAELSDGMLQTLRDR
;
A
#
# COMPACT_ATOMS: atom_id res chain seq x y z
N MET A 1 -41.77 -15.87 -43.15
CA MET A 1 -40.51 -16.63 -43.26
C MET A 1 -39.95 -16.78 -41.87
N GLU A 2 -40.16 -17.93 -41.24
CA GLU A 2 -39.46 -18.26 -39.99
C GLU A 2 -37.97 -18.29 -40.30
N THR A 3 -37.20 -17.39 -39.70
CA THR A 3 -35.74 -17.52 -39.65
C THR A 3 -35.43 -18.84 -38.97
N ALA A 4 -35.07 -19.85 -39.76
CA ALA A 4 -34.62 -21.14 -39.27
C ALA A 4 -33.52 -20.90 -38.23
N ARG A 5 -33.82 -21.21 -36.97
CA ARG A 5 -32.88 -21.04 -35.86
C ARG A 5 -31.70 -21.97 -36.12
N ARG A 6 -30.54 -21.40 -36.47
CA ARG A 6 -29.31 -22.18 -36.64
C ARG A 6 -28.95 -22.83 -35.30
N VAL A 7 -29.02 -24.16 -35.25
CA VAL A 7 -28.65 -24.95 -34.07
C VAL A 7 -27.21 -25.37 -34.23
N PHE A 8 -26.34 -24.94 -33.32
CA PHE A 8 -24.95 -25.40 -33.26
C PHE A 8 -24.83 -26.59 -32.32
N THR A 9 -23.95 -27.53 -32.65
CA THR A 9 -23.54 -28.57 -31.70
C THR A 9 -22.57 -28.00 -30.68
N VAL A 10 -22.46 -28.63 -29.51
CA VAL A 10 -21.52 -28.19 -28.45
C VAL A 10 -20.08 -28.15 -28.96
N SER A 11 -19.70 -29.12 -29.80
CA SER A 11 -18.37 -29.18 -30.44
C SER A 11 -18.15 -28.03 -31.42
N GLU A 12 -19.16 -27.65 -32.20
CA GLU A 12 -19.07 -26.51 -33.13
C GLU A 12 -18.92 -25.17 -32.39
N VAL A 13 -19.59 -25.02 -31.24
CA VAL A 13 -19.43 -23.82 -30.40
C VAL A 13 -18.02 -23.75 -29.83
N ASN A 14 -17.51 -24.85 -29.27
CA ASN A 14 -16.17 -24.87 -28.68
C ASN A 14 -15.07 -24.63 -29.71
N SER A 15 -15.20 -25.23 -30.91
CA SER A 15 -14.25 -25.02 -32.01
C SER A 15 -14.26 -23.56 -32.49
N GLN A 16 -15.43 -22.94 -32.64
CA GLN A 16 -15.49 -21.51 -33.00
C GLN A 16 -14.91 -20.60 -31.91
N VAL A 17 -15.13 -20.92 -30.63
CA VAL A 17 -14.54 -20.16 -29.52
C VAL A 17 -13.01 -20.31 -29.51
N HIS A 18 -12.50 -21.52 -29.77
CA HIS A 18 -11.07 -21.79 -29.91
C HIS A 18 -10.45 -20.90 -31.01
N ASP A 19 -11.03 -20.94 -32.21
CA ASP A 19 -10.55 -20.18 -33.36
C ASP A 19 -10.56 -18.66 -33.11
N LEU A 20 -11.63 -18.15 -32.49
CA LEU A 20 -11.75 -16.73 -32.15
C LEU A 20 -10.71 -16.28 -31.10
N LEU A 21 -10.45 -17.12 -30.11
CA LEU A 21 -9.45 -16.83 -29.07
C LEU A 21 -8.04 -16.82 -29.64
N GLU A 22 -7.67 -17.81 -30.45
CA GLU A 22 -6.35 -17.85 -31.10
C GLU A 22 -6.15 -16.65 -32.04
N ALA A 23 -7.18 -16.26 -32.80
CA ALA A 23 -7.12 -15.11 -33.69
C ALA A 23 -7.02 -13.78 -32.95
N SER A 24 -7.70 -13.64 -31.80
CA SER A 24 -7.76 -12.38 -31.05
C SER A 24 -6.55 -12.18 -30.12
N PHE A 25 -5.92 -13.26 -29.65
CA PHE A 25 -4.84 -13.22 -28.66
C PHE A 25 -3.65 -14.12 -29.06
N PRO A 26 -2.90 -13.75 -30.12
CA PRO A 26 -1.85 -14.60 -30.69
C PRO A 26 -0.63 -14.80 -29.75
N GLU A 27 -0.09 -13.71 -29.20
CA GLU A 27 0.90 -13.73 -28.13
C GLU A 27 0.69 -12.50 -27.24
N VAL A 28 0.52 -12.73 -25.95
CA VAL A 28 0.24 -11.68 -24.96
C VAL A 28 1.12 -11.85 -23.73
N TRP A 29 1.29 -10.76 -22.99
CA TRP A 29 1.92 -10.79 -21.68
C TRP A 29 0.85 -10.63 -20.62
N VAL A 30 0.86 -11.53 -19.64
CA VAL A 30 -0.10 -11.53 -18.53
C VAL A 30 0.69 -11.47 -17.23
N GLU A 31 0.31 -10.53 -16.37
CA GLU A 31 0.80 -10.45 -15.00
C GLU A 31 -0.12 -11.24 -14.08
N GLY A 32 0.44 -12.08 -13.22
CA GLY A 32 -0.34 -12.85 -12.26
C GLY A 32 0.51 -13.51 -11.20
N GLU A 33 -0.13 -13.99 -10.13
CA GLU A 33 0.49 -14.81 -9.11
C GLU A 33 0.31 -16.29 -9.42
N VAL A 34 1.40 -17.07 -9.34
CA VAL A 34 1.39 -18.52 -9.52
C VAL A 34 0.70 -19.18 -8.33
N SER A 35 -0.21 -20.11 -8.61
CA SER A 35 -0.88 -20.96 -7.62
C SER A 35 -1.07 -22.38 -8.16
N ASN A 36 -1.20 -23.37 -7.27
CA ASN A 36 -1.42 -24.77 -7.63
C ASN A 36 -0.37 -25.35 -8.61
N CYS A 37 0.89 -24.90 -8.51
CA CYS A 37 1.98 -25.32 -9.36
C CYS A 37 2.37 -26.78 -9.10
N LYS A 38 2.16 -27.64 -10.09
CA LYS A 38 2.52 -29.06 -10.06
C LYS A 38 3.30 -29.46 -11.30
N THR A 39 4.50 -29.97 -11.08
CA THR A 39 5.34 -30.56 -12.13
C THR A 39 5.12 -32.07 -12.17
N TYR A 40 4.74 -32.59 -13.34
CA TYR A 40 4.50 -34.01 -13.54
C TYR A 40 5.76 -34.73 -14.06
N PRO A 41 5.84 -36.07 -13.94
CA PRO A 41 6.98 -36.85 -14.45
C PRO A 41 7.27 -36.69 -15.95
N SER A 42 6.29 -36.25 -16.75
CA SER A 42 6.46 -35.87 -18.16
C SER A 42 7.33 -34.63 -18.38
N GLY A 43 7.63 -33.88 -17.31
CA GLY A 43 8.37 -32.62 -17.36
C GLY A 43 7.50 -31.40 -17.71
N HIS A 44 6.18 -31.56 -17.78
CA HIS A 44 5.24 -30.45 -17.93
C HIS A 44 4.81 -29.92 -16.56
N THR A 45 4.73 -28.60 -16.44
CA THR A 45 4.25 -27.92 -15.24
C THR A 45 2.88 -27.35 -15.51
N TYR A 46 1.90 -27.74 -14.70
CA TYR A 46 0.56 -27.19 -14.69
C TYR A 46 0.43 -26.26 -13.49
N LEU A 47 -0.12 -25.07 -13.71
CA LEU A 47 -0.31 -24.05 -12.68
C LEU A 47 -1.56 -23.22 -12.98
N SER A 48 -1.95 -22.37 -12.05
CA SER A 48 -2.97 -21.33 -12.26
C SER A 48 -2.35 -19.96 -12.02
N LEU A 49 -2.59 -19.02 -12.94
CA LEU A 49 -2.28 -17.62 -12.76
C LEU A 49 -3.52 -16.91 -12.22
N LYS A 50 -3.38 -16.19 -11.11
CA LYS A 50 -4.47 -15.43 -10.48
C LYS A 50 -4.10 -13.95 -10.31
N ASP A 51 -5.10 -13.09 -10.36
CA ASP A 51 -5.05 -11.70 -9.92
C ASP A 51 -6.09 -11.49 -8.79
N GLU A 52 -6.42 -10.24 -8.46
CA GLU A 52 -7.39 -9.91 -7.41
C GLU A 52 -8.84 -10.31 -7.75
N LYS A 53 -9.16 -10.47 -9.04
CA LYS A 53 -10.54 -10.64 -9.53
C LYS A 53 -10.77 -11.95 -10.27
N SER A 54 -9.72 -12.62 -10.73
CA SER A 54 -9.81 -13.69 -11.72
C SER A 54 -8.65 -14.67 -11.60
N GLN A 55 -8.88 -15.89 -12.08
CA GLN A 55 -7.85 -16.92 -12.20
C GLN A 55 -8.02 -17.69 -13.51
N VAL A 56 -6.91 -18.16 -14.06
CA VAL A 56 -6.88 -18.94 -15.30
C VAL A 56 -5.85 -20.05 -15.22
N ARG A 57 -6.17 -21.22 -15.77
CA ARG A 57 -5.23 -22.34 -15.84
C ARG A 57 -4.16 -22.07 -16.87
N ALA A 58 -2.93 -22.44 -16.54
CA ALA A 58 -1.78 -22.28 -17.40
C ALA A 58 -0.96 -23.57 -17.46
N VAL A 59 -0.36 -23.82 -18.62
CA VAL A 59 0.54 -24.95 -18.84
C VAL A 59 1.89 -24.44 -19.36
N LEU A 60 2.95 -24.99 -18.78
CA LEU A 60 4.32 -24.77 -19.20
C LEU A 60 4.90 -26.12 -19.65
N PHE A 61 5.17 -26.24 -20.95
CA PHE A 61 5.73 -27.47 -21.51
C PHE A 61 7.22 -27.63 -21.19
N LYS A 62 7.73 -28.86 -21.29
CA LYS A 62 9.08 -29.24 -20.84
C LYS A 62 10.18 -28.34 -21.41
N GLY A 63 10.09 -27.98 -22.70
CA GLY A 63 11.07 -27.11 -23.36
C GLY A 63 11.11 -25.71 -22.75
N ALA A 64 9.94 -25.12 -22.44
CA ALA A 64 9.84 -23.81 -21.81
C ALA A 64 10.22 -23.86 -20.31
N CYS A 65 9.89 -24.96 -19.60
CA CYS A 65 10.33 -25.18 -18.22
C CYS A 65 11.86 -25.15 -18.09
N LEU A 66 12.59 -25.78 -19.01
CA LEU A 66 14.06 -25.85 -19.00
C LEU A 66 14.71 -24.48 -19.29
N ALA A 67 14.03 -23.59 -19.99
CA ALA A 67 14.53 -22.25 -20.32
C ALA A 67 14.43 -21.27 -19.13
N LEU A 68 13.70 -21.63 -18.07
CA LEU A 68 13.56 -20.78 -16.90
C LEU A 68 14.83 -20.78 -16.06
N LYS A 69 15.30 -19.57 -15.72
CA LYS A 69 16.47 -19.36 -14.85
C LYS A 69 16.14 -19.44 -13.35
N PHE A 70 14.89 -19.73 -13.00
CA PHE A 70 14.39 -19.77 -11.63
C PHE A 70 13.42 -20.93 -11.42
N LYS A 71 13.20 -21.30 -10.16
CA LYS A 71 12.28 -22.38 -9.78
C LYS A 71 10.87 -21.82 -9.57
N LEU A 72 9.89 -22.34 -10.31
CA LEU A 72 8.49 -22.01 -10.08
C LEU A 72 8.00 -22.56 -8.74
N GLN A 73 7.32 -21.71 -7.97
CA GLN A 73 6.67 -22.03 -6.71
C GLN A 73 5.38 -21.22 -6.58
N ASP A 74 4.45 -21.72 -5.78
CA ASP A 74 3.22 -20.99 -5.45
C ASP A 74 3.53 -19.68 -4.71
N GLY A 75 2.74 -18.64 -4.97
CA GLY A 75 2.90 -17.29 -4.42
C GLY A 75 3.85 -16.39 -5.22
N LEU A 76 4.52 -16.91 -6.25
CA LEU A 76 5.41 -16.10 -7.08
C LEU A 76 4.59 -15.22 -8.04
N LYS A 77 4.76 -13.90 -7.98
CA LYS A 77 4.26 -13.01 -9.04
C LYS A 77 5.17 -13.08 -10.24
N VAL A 78 4.57 -13.17 -11.42
CA VAL A 78 5.28 -13.39 -12.68
C VAL A 78 4.68 -12.55 -13.78
N LEU A 79 5.54 -12.07 -14.67
CA LEU A 79 5.15 -11.62 -16.00
C LEU A 79 5.31 -12.83 -16.93
N ALA A 80 4.21 -13.35 -17.45
CA ALA A 80 4.22 -14.54 -18.29
C ALA A 80 3.86 -14.18 -19.73
N ARG A 81 4.72 -14.56 -20.68
CA ARG A 81 4.40 -14.51 -22.10
C ARG A 81 3.64 -15.78 -22.47
N CYS A 82 2.46 -15.63 -23.06
CA CYS A 82 1.57 -16.75 -23.32
C CYS A 82 0.69 -16.55 -24.55
N ARG A 83 0.14 -17.68 -25.01
CA ARG A 83 -0.98 -17.72 -25.95
C ARG A 83 -2.24 -18.13 -25.20
N VAL A 84 -3.35 -17.47 -25.52
CA VAL A 84 -4.66 -17.83 -24.99
C VAL A 84 -5.26 -18.89 -25.89
N THR A 85 -5.68 -20.01 -25.30
CA THR A 85 -6.31 -21.12 -26.02
C THR A 85 -7.49 -21.66 -25.21
N SER A 86 -8.26 -22.57 -25.80
CA SER A 86 -9.30 -23.31 -25.09
C SER A 86 -9.09 -24.82 -25.27
N TYR A 87 -9.32 -25.57 -24.21
CA TYR A 87 -9.31 -27.03 -24.27
C TYR A 87 -10.65 -27.53 -24.82
N GLU A 88 -10.71 -27.77 -26.13
CA GLU A 88 -11.94 -28.05 -26.88
C GLU A 88 -12.82 -29.15 -26.27
N ALA A 89 -12.20 -30.20 -25.71
CA ALA A 89 -12.90 -31.31 -25.09
C ALA A 89 -13.67 -30.95 -23.81
N ARG A 90 -13.32 -29.84 -23.13
CA ARG A 90 -14.03 -29.36 -21.92
C ARG A 90 -14.51 -27.91 -22.02
N GLY A 91 -14.16 -27.19 -23.09
CA GLY A 91 -14.50 -25.76 -23.25
C GLY A 91 -13.83 -24.85 -22.22
N GLU A 92 -12.75 -25.30 -21.57
CA GLU A 92 -12.07 -24.52 -20.53
C GLU A 92 -11.00 -23.60 -21.15
N LEU A 93 -10.94 -22.35 -20.71
CA LEU A 93 -9.87 -21.40 -21.07
C LEU A 93 -8.54 -21.86 -20.47
N GLN A 94 -7.48 -21.81 -21.28
CA GLN A 94 -6.14 -22.18 -20.87
C GLN A 94 -5.10 -21.22 -21.46
N LEU A 95 -4.05 -20.94 -20.69
CA LEU A 95 -2.86 -20.23 -21.18
C LEU A 95 -1.74 -21.23 -21.46
N ILE A 96 -1.15 -21.15 -22.65
CA ILE A 96 0.10 -21.86 -22.95
C ILE A 96 1.25 -20.87 -22.75
N LEU A 97 2.06 -21.10 -21.72
CA LEU A 97 3.17 -20.22 -21.35
C LEU A 97 4.41 -20.54 -22.20
N SER A 98 5.05 -19.51 -22.75
CA SER A 98 6.27 -19.63 -23.55
C SER A 98 7.51 -19.08 -22.83
N ALA A 99 7.33 -18.03 -22.01
CA ALA A 99 8.38 -17.47 -21.16
C ALA A 99 7.76 -16.90 -19.88
N MET A 100 8.56 -16.84 -18.81
CA MET A 100 8.14 -16.25 -17.55
C MET A 100 9.30 -15.47 -16.94
N GLU A 101 8.97 -14.33 -16.34
CA GLU A 101 9.89 -13.49 -15.60
C GLU A 101 9.34 -13.29 -14.20
N PRO A 102 10.14 -13.50 -13.14
CA PRO A 102 9.68 -13.24 -11.79
C PRO A 102 9.50 -11.74 -11.60
N ARG A 103 8.28 -11.33 -11.24
CA ARG A 103 8.00 -10.02 -10.66
C ARG A 103 8.40 -10.12 -9.19
N GLU A 104 9.42 -9.37 -8.79
CA GLU A 104 10.24 -9.43 -7.55
C GLU A 104 9.52 -9.37 -6.18
N LYS A 105 8.22 -9.68 -6.07
CA LYS A 105 7.49 -9.59 -4.80
C LYS A 105 8.03 -10.50 -3.70
N GLY A 106 8.59 -11.67 -4.04
CA GLY A 106 9.17 -12.58 -3.05
C GLY A 106 10.43 -12.01 -2.38
N ALA A 107 11.30 -11.35 -3.15
CA ALA A 107 12.53 -10.75 -2.63
C ALA A 107 12.22 -9.51 -1.77
N LEU A 108 11.29 -8.67 -2.23
CA LEU A 108 10.85 -7.49 -1.47
C LEU A 108 10.12 -7.91 -0.18
N GLN A 109 9.18 -8.84 -0.23
CA GLN A 109 8.49 -9.33 0.97
C GLN A 109 9.46 -9.95 1.98
N LEU A 110 10.41 -10.76 1.51
CA LEU A 110 11.45 -11.33 2.36
C LEU A 110 12.35 -10.25 2.97
N ALA A 111 12.77 -9.25 2.17
CA ALA A 111 13.55 -8.12 2.65
C ALA A 111 12.78 -7.29 3.70
N LEU A 112 11.46 -7.11 3.50
CA LEU A 112 10.59 -6.43 4.47
C LEU A 112 10.48 -7.21 5.77
N GLU A 113 10.29 -8.52 5.71
CA GLU A 113 10.22 -9.37 6.90
C GLU A 113 11.55 -9.39 7.66
N GLN A 114 12.67 -9.51 6.95
CA GLN A 114 14.01 -9.41 7.53
C GLN A 114 14.24 -8.05 8.20
N LEU A 115 13.84 -6.95 7.54
CA LEU A 115 13.95 -5.62 8.10
C LEU A 115 13.06 -5.44 9.34
N LYS A 116 11.80 -5.88 9.28
CA LYS A 116 10.89 -5.86 10.44
C LYS A 116 11.47 -6.67 11.60
N ALA A 117 12.04 -7.85 11.34
CA ALA A 117 12.69 -8.65 12.38
C ALA A 117 13.91 -7.93 12.98
N LYS A 118 14.78 -7.36 12.15
CA LYS A 118 15.95 -6.58 12.58
C LYS A 118 15.56 -5.39 13.46
N LEU A 119 14.64 -4.54 13.00
CA LEU A 119 14.22 -3.35 13.72
C LEU A 119 13.44 -3.68 14.99
N ARG A 120 12.68 -4.78 15.01
CA ARG A 120 12.04 -5.29 16.22
C ARG A 120 13.08 -5.77 17.23
N ALA A 121 14.12 -6.47 16.80
CA ALA A 121 15.21 -6.91 17.67
C ALA A 121 16.00 -5.73 18.27
N GLU A 122 16.09 -4.63 17.54
CA GLU A 122 16.66 -3.36 18.03
C GLU A 122 15.69 -2.55 18.94
N GLY A 123 14.43 -3.00 19.11
CA GLY A 123 13.42 -2.34 19.96
C GLY A 123 12.80 -1.08 19.35
N LEU A 124 12.93 -0.85 18.03
CA LEU A 124 12.38 0.36 17.40
C LEU A 124 10.84 0.40 17.36
N PHE A 125 10.19 -0.73 17.59
CA PHE A 125 8.72 -0.86 17.61
C PHE A 125 8.14 -0.86 19.04
N ASP A 126 8.97 -0.65 20.06
CA ASP A 126 8.52 -0.73 21.45
C ASP A 126 7.56 0.41 21.78
N GLU A 127 6.39 0.08 22.32
CA GLU A 127 5.37 1.05 22.74
C GLU A 127 5.91 2.05 23.76
N SER A 128 6.90 1.66 24.58
CA SER A 128 7.55 2.53 25.56
C SER A 128 8.32 3.70 24.95
N ARG A 129 8.65 3.64 23.65
CA ARG A 129 9.33 4.73 22.92
C ARG A 129 8.36 5.75 22.34
N LYS A 130 7.08 5.40 22.21
CA LYS A 130 6.09 6.24 21.55
C LYS A 130 5.75 7.45 22.41
N LYS A 131 5.87 8.64 21.83
CA LYS A 131 5.58 9.91 22.48
C LYS A 131 4.09 10.24 22.37
N PRO A 132 3.45 10.72 23.45
CA PRO A 132 2.08 11.19 23.36
C PRO A 132 1.99 12.46 22.51
N LEU A 133 0.87 12.63 21.81
CA LEU A 133 0.59 13.85 21.07
C LEU A 133 0.21 14.99 22.03
N PRO A 134 0.70 16.22 21.80
CA PRO A 134 0.29 17.38 22.57
C PRO A 134 -1.19 17.67 22.32
N PRO A 135 -2.00 17.92 23.37
CA PRO A 135 -3.44 18.11 23.22
C PRO A 135 -3.82 19.40 22.49
N TYR A 136 -2.95 20.42 22.54
CA TYR A 136 -3.16 21.73 21.92
C TYR A 136 -1.91 22.16 21.16
N PRO A 137 -1.62 21.58 19.97
CA PRO A 137 -0.47 21.97 19.18
C PRO A 137 -0.62 23.41 18.67
N LYS A 138 0.53 24.08 18.52
CA LYS A 138 0.68 25.39 17.90
C LYS A 138 1.26 25.28 16.49
N ALA A 139 2.12 24.30 16.25
CA ALA A 139 2.73 24.06 14.94
C ALA A 139 2.67 22.57 14.55
N VAL A 140 2.20 22.29 13.33
CA VAL A 140 2.21 20.94 12.74
C VAL A 140 3.06 20.94 11.48
N GLY A 141 4.03 20.03 11.42
CA GLY A 141 4.85 19.76 10.25
C GLY A 141 4.22 18.68 9.38
N VAL A 142 4.28 18.84 8.06
CA VAL A 142 3.71 17.91 7.09
C VAL A 142 4.79 17.51 6.08
N VAL A 143 5.16 16.22 6.09
CA VAL A 143 6.10 15.60 5.15
C VAL A 143 5.30 14.75 4.18
N THR A 144 5.04 15.31 2.99
CA THR A 144 4.27 14.64 1.94
C THR A 144 4.57 15.27 0.58
N SER A 145 3.92 14.79 -0.49
CA SER A 145 4.05 15.38 -1.82
C SER A 145 3.50 16.81 -1.86
N GLY A 146 4.27 17.77 -2.40
CA GLY A 146 3.85 19.18 -2.47
C GLY A 146 2.65 19.47 -3.39
N SER A 147 2.35 18.60 -4.35
CA SER A 147 1.27 18.78 -5.33
C SER A 147 0.07 17.84 -5.14
N GLY A 148 0.13 16.90 -4.18
CA GLY A 148 -0.87 15.86 -4.00
C GLY A 148 -2.21 16.33 -3.42
N ALA A 149 -3.22 15.46 -3.46
CA ALA A 149 -4.48 15.67 -2.74
C ALA A 149 -4.27 15.62 -1.22
N ALA A 150 -3.39 14.72 -0.75
CA ALA A 150 -3.11 14.50 0.67
C ALA A 150 -2.70 15.77 1.43
N VAL A 151 -1.81 16.60 0.87
CA VAL A 151 -1.41 17.86 1.54
C VAL A 151 -2.57 18.84 1.65
N ARG A 152 -3.42 18.91 0.62
CA ARG A 152 -4.59 19.78 0.59
C ARG A 152 -5.63 19.31 1.60
N ASP A 153 -5.86 18.01 1.69
CA ASP A 153 -6.78 17.41 2.65
C ASP A 153 -6.33 17.67 4.09
N ILE A 154 -5.04 17.47 4.38
CA ILE A 154 -4.45 17.78 5.70
C ILE A 154 -4.66 19.26 6.03
N ILE A 155 -4.27 20.17 5.14
CA ILE A 155 -4.38 21.62 5.37
C ILE A 155 -5.85 22.02 5.62
N ASN A 156 -6.78 21.54 4.79
CA ASN A 156 -8.20 21.85 4.91
C ASN A 156 -8.79 21.37 6.24
N VAL A 157 -8.45 20.15 6.66
CA VAL A 157 -8.92 19.59 7.93
C VAL A 157 -8.37 20.39 9.11
N LEU A 158 -7.04 20.63 9.14
CA LEU A 158 -6.39 21.39 10.21
C LEU A 158 -6.94 22.81 10.33
N ALA A 159 -7.03 23.54 9.21
CA ALA A 159 -7.52 24.91 9.19
C ALA A 159 -8.97 25.03 9.70
N ARG A 160 -9.82 24.05 9.40
CA ARG A 160 -11.21 23.99 9.88
C ARG A 160 -11.29 23.62 11.36
N ARG A 161 -10.50 22.64 11.83
CA ARG A 161 -10.58 22.11 13.20
C ARG A 161 -9.95 23.04 14.23
N TRP A 162 -8.77 23.58 13.93
CA TRP A 162 -7.98 24.37 14.86
C TRP A 162 -7.45 25.65 14.18
N PRO A 163 -8.32 26.64 13.94
CA PRO A 163 -7.94 27.91 13.33
C PRO A 163 -6.82 28.61 14.11
N GLY A 164 -5.77 29.05 13.41
CA GLY A 164 -4.58 29.69 14.00
C GLY A 164 -3.41 28.73 14.24
N LEU A 165 -3.55 27.44 13.91
CA LEU A 165 -2.45 26.49 13.87
C LEU A 165 -1.46 26.85 12.75
N GLU A 166 -0.17 26.88 13.07
CA GLU A 166 0.89 27.02 12.07
C GLU A 166 1.10 25.69 11.34
N ILE A 167 0.96 25.67 10.02
CA ILE A 167 1.16 24.47 9.20
C ILE A 167 2.42 24.63 8.37
N ARG A 168 3.42 23.79 8.62
CA ARG A 168 4.72 23.81 7.93
C ARG A 168 4.81 22.62 6.99
N VAL A 169 4.89 22.87 5.69
CA VAL A 169 4.95 21.78 4.69
C VAL A 169 6.37 21.63 4.18
N TRP A 170 6.91 20.40 4.27
CA TRP A 170 8.14 20.00 3.61
C TRP A 170 7.81 19.08 2.43
N PRO A 171 7.81 19.58 1.20
CA PRO A 171 7.48 18.77 0.04
C PRO A 171 8.60 17.76 -0.25
N VAL A 172 8.22 16.48 -0.38
CA VAL A 172 9.14 15.39 -0.72
C VAL A 172 8.53 14.48 -1.80
N ARG A 173 9.37 13.73 -2.49
CA ARG A 173 8.91 12.56 -3.26
C ARG A 173 8.40 11.50 -2.28
N VAL A 174 7.21 10.98 -2.56
CA VAL A 174 6.53 9.95 -1.74
C VAL A 174 6.46 8.58 -2.43
N GLN A 175 7.09 8.46 -3.60
CA GLN A 175 7.25 7.22 -4.37
C GLN A 175 8.43 7.32 -5.33
N GLY A 176 8.88 6.17 -5.80
CA GLY A 176 9.99 6.06 -6.74
C GLY A 176 11.36 6.21 -6.08
N GLU A 177 12.40 6.14 -6.91
CA GLU A 177 13.80 6.17 -6.47
C GLU A 177 14.14 7.50 -5.77
N GLY A 178 14.80 7.40 -4.61
CA GLY A 178 15.21 8.55 -3.79
C GLY A 178 14.13 9.09 -2.84
N ALA A 179 12.88 8.62 -2.91
CA ALA A 179 11.80 9.07 -2.03
C ALA A 179 12.09 8.80 -0.55
N SER A 180 12.58 7.60 -0.20
CA SER A 180 12.93 7.24 1.18
C SER A 180 13.98 8.17 1.80
N SER A 181 14.99 8.54 1.02
CA SER A 181 16.06 9.44 1.44
C SER A 181 15.55 10.85 1.67
N GLU A 182 14.66 11.36 0.80
CA GLU A 182 14.03 12.66 0.97
C GLU A 182 13.09 12.70 2.18
N ILE A 183 12.25 11.68 2.38
CA ILE A 183 11.37 11.57 3.55
C ILE A 183 12.21 11.58 4.83
N ALA A 184 13.25 10.74 4.88
CA ALA A 184 14.14 10.66 6.04
C ALA A 184 14.89 11.99 6.29
N ALA A 185 15.33 12.67 5.23
CA ALA A 185 15.97 13.98 5.32
C ALA A 185 14.99 15.06 5.81
N ALA A 186 13.73 15.05 5.37
CA ALA A 186 12.71 15.99 5.83
C ALA A 186 12.37 15.80 7.30
N VAL A 187 12.23 14.56 7.78
CA VAL A 187 12.01 14.28 9.21
C VAL A 187 13.18 14.80 10.05
N ARG A 188 14.43 14.52 9.64
CA ARG A 188 15.62 15.09 10.30
C ARG A 188 15.67 16.61 10.20
N GLY A 189 15.28 17.17 9.05
CA GLY A 189 15.24 18.60 8.78
C GLY A 189 14.29 19.34 9.72
N PHE A 190 13.10 18.81 9.98
CA PHE A 190 12.19 19.36 10.98
C PHE A 190 12.81 19.39 12.38
N ASN A 191 13.43 18.28 12.80
CA ASN A 191 14.09 18.21 14.11
C ASN A 191 15.26 19.20 14.23
N ALA A 192 15.97 19.49 13.15
CA ALA A 192 17.15 20.37 13.17
C ALA A 192 16.81 21.85 12.96
N LEU A 193 15.90 22.18 12.05
CA LEU A 193 15.65 23.56 11.59
C LEU A 193 14.36 24.15 12.16
N ALA A 194 13.41 23.32 12.58
CA ALA A 194 12.11 23.73 13.10
C ALA A 194 11.72 22.93 14.35
N PRO A 195 12.60 22.88 15.39
CA PRO A 195 12.40 22.05 16.58
C PRO A 195 11.20 22.46 17.45
N ASP A 196 10.63 23.64 17.21
CA ASP A 196 9.39 24.15 17.81
C ASP A 196 8.12 23.60 17.13
N THR A 197 8.25 22.66 16.19
CA THR A 197 7.13 21.92 15.62
C THR A 197 6.62 20.89 16.64
N ASP A 198 5.32 20.89 16.93
CA ASP A 198 4.74 20.06 17.99
C ASP A 198 4.43 18.63 17.54
N VAL A 199 4.08 18.44 16.26
CA VAL A 199 3.72 17.14 15.67
C VAL A 199 4.14 17.09 14.20
N LEU A 200 4.65 15.95 13.74
CA LEU A 200 4.91 15.67 12.33
C LEU A 200 3.88 14.70 11.77
N LEU A 201 3.28 15.06 10.63
CA LEU A 201 2.48 14.18 9.80
C LEU A 201 3.33 13.68 8.63
N VAL A 202 3.61 12.38 8.58
CA VAL A 202 4.44 11.77 7.54
C VAL A 202 3.61 10.76 6.77
N GLY A 203 3.43 10.99 5.48
CA GLY A 203 2.68 10.04 4.67
C GLY A 203 2.28 10.53 3.29
N ARG A 204 1.33 9.83 2.68
CA ARG A 204 0.83 10.09 1.33
C ARG A 204 -0.62 9.64 1.19
N GLY A 205 -1.27 10.07 0.12
CA GLY A 205 -2.63 9.64 -0.20
C GLY A 205 -2.63 8.46 -1.17
N GLY A 206 -3.21 7.33 -0.75
CA GLY A 206 -3.45 6.14 -1.59
C GLY A 206 -2.19 5.57 -2.27
N GLY A 207 -2.36 4.58 -3.15
CA GLY A 207 -1.25 3.99 -3.93
C GLY A 207 -1.19 2.47 -3.83
N SER A 208 -0.49 1.85 -4.78
CA SER A 208 -0.16 0.43 -4.74
C SER A 208 0.90 0.15 -3.66
N ILE A 209 1.06 -1.12 -3.26
CA ILE A 209 2.12 -1.52 -2.30
C ILE A 209 3.51 -1.09 -2.79
N GLU A 210 3.74 -1.13 -4.10
CA GLU A 210 4.98 -0.64 -4.73
C GLU A 210 5.19 0.86 -4.51
N ASP A 211 4.12 1.65 -4.59
CA ASP A 211 4.17 3.10 -4.35
C ASP A 211 4.43 3.44 -2.88
N LEU A 212 4.07 2.53 -1.94
CA LEU A 212 4.30 2.70 -0.51
C LEU A 212 5.70 2.25 -0.06
N TRP A 213 6.48 1.65 -0.95
CA TRP A 213 7.75 1.00 -0.60
C TRP A 213 8.76 1.96 0.06
N ALA A 214 8.75 3.23 -0.32
CA ALA A 214 9.63 4.24 0.27
C ALA A 214 9.47 4.35 1.81
N PHE A 215 8.29 4.04 2.35
CA PHE A 215 7.98 4.05 3.78
C PHE A 215 8.34 2.74 4.49
N ASN A 216 8.75 1.72 3.76
CA ASN A 216 9.26 0.46 4.27
C ASN A 216 10.79 0.44 4.41
N GLU A 217 11.49 1.48 3.96
CA GLU A 217 12.95 1.52 4.02
C GLU A 217 13.51 1.87 5.40
N GLU A 218 14.66 1.28 5.72
CA GLU A 218 15.34 1.44 7.01
C GLU A 218 15.67 2.91 7.32
N ALA A 219 16.02 3.70 6.29
CA ALA A 219 16.36 5.12 6.47
C ALA A 219 15.19 5.95 7.03
N VAL A 220 13.96 5.67 6.57
CA VAL A 220 12.75 6.32 7.06
C VAL A 220 12.43 5.86 8.47
N ALA A 221 12.49 4.54 8.72
CA ALA A 221 12.27 3.96 10.03
C ALA A 221 13.19 4.59 11.09
N ARG A 222 14.49 4.68 10.81
CA ARG A 222 15.46 5.28 11.73
C ARG A 222 15.25 6.78 11.91
N ALA A 223 14.87 7.50 10.86
CA ALA A 223 14.56 8.93 10.97
C ALA A 223 13.34 9.19 11.86
N ILE A 224 12.28 8.38 11.72
CA ILE A 224 11.07 8.48 12.56
C ILE A 224 11.40 8.12 14.01
N SER A 225 12.07 6.98 14.25
CA SER A 225 12.44 6.52 15.59
C SER A 225 13.35 7.48 16.35
N GLY A 226 14.21 8.19 15.61
CA GLY A 226 15.14 9.19 16.16
C GLY A 226 14.55 10.60 16.28
N SER A 227 13.30 10.82 15.87
CA SER A 227 12.66 12.14 15.95
C SER A 227 12.40 12.51 17.41
N ALA A 228 12.76 13.73 17.82
CA ALA A 228 12.34 14.31 19.09
C ALA A 228 10.86 14.76 19.03
N ILE A 229 10.42 15.22 17.86
CA ILE A 229 9.03 15.61 17.60
C ILE A 229 8.17 14.33 17.44
N PRO A 230 6.99 14.23 18.07
CA PRO A 230 6.03 13.15 17.83
C PRO A 230 5.66 13.01 16.35
N VAL A 231 5.68 11.79 15.81
CA VAL A 231 5.40 11.49 14.40
C VAL A 231 4.13 10.66 14.28
N VAL A 232 3.20 11.15 13.45
CA VAL A 232 2.01 10.42 13.01
C VAL A 232 2.23 9.92 11.58
N SER A 233 2.20 8.61 11.39
CA SER A 233 2.22 8.00 10.05
C SER A 233 0.82 8.04 9.44
N CYS A 234 0.72 8.45 8.18
CA CYS A 234 -0.55 8.53 7.45
C CYS A 234 -0.45 7.97 6.01
N VAL A 235 0.28 6.86 5.86
CA VAL A 235 0.70 6.30 4.56
C VAL A 235 -0.39 5.50 3.84
N GLY A 236 -1.27 4.77 4.54
CA GLY A 236 -2.15 3.79 3.88
C GLY A 236 -3.43 3.41 4.63
N HIS A 237 -4.33 2.75 3.89
CA HIS A 237 -5.64 2.26 4.35
C HIS A 237 -5.49 1.10 5.34
N GLU A 238 -6.59 0.69 5.99
CA GLU A 238 -6.59 -0.20 7.16
C GLU A 238 -5.82 -1.54 7.02
N THR A 239 -5.59 -2.04 5.80
CA THR A 239 -5.00 -3.36 5.54
C THR A 239 -3.48 -3.42 5.42
N ASP A 240 -2.80 -2.34 5.06
CA ASP A 240 -1.36 -2.37 4.74
C ASP A 240 -0.52 -1.64 5.78
N TRP A 241 0.23 -2.40 6.60
CA TRP A 241 1.12 -1.84 7.64
C TRP A 241 2.55 -1.72 7.12
N THR A 242 3.00 -0.48 6.98
CA THR A 242 4.38 -0.15 6.61
C THR A 242 5.31 -0.18 7.82
N VAL A 243 6.62 -0.18 7.58
CA VAL A 243 7.61 -0.02 8.65
C VAL A 243 7.48 1.35 9.31
N ALA A 244 7.21 2.41 8.53
CA ALA A 244 6.93 3.73 9.08
C ALA A 244 5.75 3.72 10.07
N ASP A 245 4.67 2.99 9.78
CA ASP A 245 3.52 2.86 10.68
C ASP A 245 3.87 2.17 12.00
N LEU A 246 4.79 1.20 11.96
CA LEU A 246 5.22 0.44 13.14
C LEU A 246 6.13 1.25 14.06
N VAL A 247 6.91 2.17 13.49
CA VAL A 247 7.88 3.01 14.24
C VAL A 247 7.29 4.33 14.68
N ALA A 248 6.26 4.82 13.98
CA ALA A 248 5.60 6.07 14.34
C ALA A 248 4.98 6.04 15.74
N ASP A 249 4.89 7.22 16.34
CA ASP A 249 4.28 7.41 17.65
C ASP A 249 2.76 7.16 17.60
N LEU A 250 2.14 7.47 16.46
CA LEU A 250 0.75 7.13 16.17
C LEU A 250 0.57 6.77 14.70
N ARG A 251 -0.30 5.79 14.43
CA ARG A 251 -0.75 5.47 13.07
C ARG A 251 -2.12 6.09 12.82
N ALA A 252 -2.27 6.75 11.68
CA ALA A 252 -3.54 7.20 11.15
C ALA A 252 -3.86 6.47 9.83
N PRO A 253 -5.13 6.06 9.60
CA PRO A 253 -5.52 5.31 8.40
C PRO A 253 -5.56 6.18 7.12
N THR A 254 -5.61 7.50 7.25
CA THR A 254 -5.61 8.43 6.12
C THR A 254 -4.93 9.75 6.50
N PRO A 255 -4.45 10.54 5.52
CA PRO A 255 -3.97 11.90 5.76
C PRO A 255 -4.97 12.78 6.52
N SER A 256 -6.26 12.72 6.17
CA SER A 256 -7.32 13.47 6.86
C SER A 256 -7.50 13.02 8.30
N ALA A 257 -7.52 11.71 8.56
CA ALA A 257 -7.60 11.18 9.92
C ALA A 257 -6.37 11.58 10.75
N ALA A 258 -5.18 11.66 10.13
CA ALA A 258 -3.98 12.13 10.80
C ALA A 258 -4.10 13.58 11.26
N ALA A 259 -4.68 14.45 10.41
CA ALA A 259 -4.99 15.83 10.77
C ALA A 259 -6.02 15.92 11.91
N GLU A 260 -7.03 15.05 11.93
CA GLU A 260 -7.99 14.98 13.03
C GLU A 260 -7.37 14.46 14.34
N LEU A 261 -6.41 13.55 14.28
CA LEU A 261 -5.73 13.06 15.46
C LEU A 261 -4.70 14.06 16.00
N ALA A 262 -4.07 14.84 15.12
CA ALA A 262 -3.04 15.79 15.49
C ALA A 262 -3.58 17.06 16.16
N ALA A 263 -4.76 17.56 15.74
CA ALA A 263 -5.30 18.82 16.26
C ALA A 263 -6.71 18.66 16.83
N PRO A 264 -7.03 19.27 17.99
CA PRO A 264 -8.36 19.21 18.58
C PRO A 264 -9.39 20.00 17.75
N GLN A 265 -10.68 19.82 18.07
CA GLN A 265 -11.75 20.61 17.48
C GLN A 265 -12.04 21.85 18.35
N LYS A 266 -11.92 23.05 17.77
CA LYS A 266 -12.13 24.33 18.47
C LYS A 266 -13.44 24.39 19.25
N ALA A 267 -14.55 24.01 18.62
CA ALA A 267 -15.87 24.01 19.26
C ALA A 267 -15.88 23.15 20.54
N ALA A 268 -15.37 21.92 20.47
CA ALA A 268 -15.30 21.03 21.62
C ALA A 268 -14.45 21.61 22.77
N VAL A 269 -13.36 22.33 22.45
CA VAL A 269 -12.54 23.01 23.46
C VAL A 269 -13.28 24.19 24.07
N GLN A 270 -14.02 24.97 23.27
CA GLN A 270 -14.84 26.08 23.76
C GLN A 270 -15.96 25.60 24.69
N ASP A 271 -16.67 24.53 24.28
CA ASP A 271 -17.72 23.91 25.09
C ASP A 271 -17.15 23.42 26.41
N ARG A 272 -15.98 22.77 26.39
CA ARG A 272 -15.31 22.32 27.61
C ARG A 272 -14.91 23.47 28.55
N ILE A 273 -14.46 24.60 28.00
CA ILE A 273 -14.14 25.79 28.79
C ILE A 273 -15.42 26.38 29.41
N ALA A 274 -16.52 26.43 28.67
CA ALA A 274 -17.80 26.90 29.16
C ALA A 274 -18.33 26.02 30.31
N GLU A 275 -18.35 24.69 30.13
CA GLU A 275 -18.73 23.73 31.17
C GLU A 275 -17.93 23.91 32.47
N LEU A 276 -16.60 24.03 32.35
CA LEU A 276 -15.73 24.22 33.51
C LEU A 276 -15.96 25.58 34.19
N SER A 277 -16.25 26.62 33.42
CA SER A 277 -16.54 27.96 33.93
C SER A 277 -17.87 27.98 34.68
N ASP A 278 -18.91 27.34 34.14
CA ASP A 278 -20.23 27.24 34.76
C ASP A 278 -20.17 26.42 36.06
N GLY A 279 -19.45 25.28 36.04
CA GLY A 279 -19.25 24.47 37.24
C GLY A 279 -18.50 25.23 38.35
N MET A 280 -17.51 26.04 37.98
CA MET A 280 -16.79 26.90 38.93
C MET A 280 -17.69 27.97 39.53
N LEU A 281 -18.51 28.64 38.71
CA LEU A 281 -19.47 29.65 39.17
C LEU A 281 -20.54 29.06 40.09
N GLN A 282 -21.04 27.86 39.79
CA GLN A 282 -22.00 27.17 40.63
C GLN A 282 -21.41 26.84 42.00
N THR A 283 -20.19 26.29 42.03
CA THR A 283 -19.48 25.97 43.28
C THR A 283 -19.21 27.21 44.13
N LEU A 284 -18.95 28.36 43.51
CA LEU A 284 -18.76 29.63 44.21
C LEU A 284 -20.07 30.21 44.76
N ARG A 285 -21.21 29.94 44.13
CA ARG A 285 -22.55 30.37 44.61
C ARG A 285 -23.10 29.48 45.73
N ASP A 286 -22.71 28.21 45.74
CA ASP A 286 -23.14 27.23 46.74
C ASP A 286 -22.27 27.28 48.03
N ARG A 287 -21.33 28.23 48.12
CA ARG A 287 -20.53 28.55 49.32
C ARG A 287 -20.98 29.84 49.97
#